data_AF-A0A957V384-F1
#
_entry.id   AF-A0A957V384-F1
#
_cell.length_a   1.000
_cell.length_b   1.000
_cell.length_c   1.000
_cell.angle_alpha   90.00
_cell.angle_beta   90.00
_cell.angle_gamma   90.00
#
_symmetry.space_group_name_H-M   'P 1'
#
loop_
_entity.id
_entity.type
_entity.pdbx_description
1 polymer ?
#
loop_
_entity_poly.entity_id
_entity_poly.type
_entity_poly.pdbx_seq_one_letter_code
_entity_poly.pdbx_strand_id
1 'polypeptide(L)'
;MFRRLLLYTPLMIALLLAACQAVPPNLAAPVSTPQAPAQPSTGEARELVLWTHEFPTFTDGLRDKWIPEFEAAHPGVKVKYETFPYSGG
;
A
#
# COMPACT_ATOMS: atom_id res chain seq x y z
N MET A 1 19.01 -34.59 36.86
CA MET A 1 17.69 -34.36 36.24
C MET A 1 17.59 -33.05 35.41
N PHE A 2 18.38 -32.01 35.69
CA PHE A 2 18.30 -30.70 34.99
C PHE A 2 18.75 -30.65 33.51
N ARG A 3 19.51 -31.64 33.03
CA ARG A 3 20.10 -31.64 31.68
C ARG A 3 19.12 -32.05 30.56
N ARG A 4 17.99 -32.67 30.91
CA ARG A 4 16.92 -33.00 29.95
C ARG A 4 15.99 -31.80 29.69
N LEU A 5 15.83 -30.89 30.66
CA LEU A 5 14.95 -29.73 30.53
C LEU A 5 15.51 -28.68 29.56
N LEU A 6 16.84 -28.54 29.48
CA LEU A 6 17.54 -27.59 28.61
C LEU A 6 17.43 -27.91 27.10
N LEU A 7 17.09 -29.15 26.73
CA LEU A 7 16.95 -29.60 25.35
C LEU A 7 15.52 -29.42 24.80
N TYR A 8 14.52 -29.23 25.67
CA TYR A 8 13.13 -29.01 25.25
C TYR A 8 12.85 -27.56 24.87
N THR A 9 13.59 -26.60 25.41
CA THR A 9 13.42 -25.16 25.15
C THR A 9 13.62 -24.79 23.67
N PRO A 10 14.70 -25.21 22.96
CA PRO A 10 14.84 -24.89 21.54
C PRO A 10 13.82 -25.63 20.66
N LEU A 11 13.38 -26.83 21.07
CA LEU A 11 12.39 -27.63 20.33
C LEU A 11 10.98 -27.02 20.38
N MET A 12 10.58 -26.49 21.54
CA MET A 12 9.32 -25.75 21.69
C MET A 12 9.35 -24.44 20.90
N ILE A 13 10.45 -23.68 20.95
CA ILE A 13 10.60 -22.44 20.19
C ILE A 13 10.50 -22.71 18.67
N ALA A 14 11.13 -23.78 18.17
CA ALA A 14 11.02 -24.18 16.76
C ALA A 14 9.58 -24.55 16.35
N LEU A 15 8.82 -25.21 17.23
CA LEU A 15 7.41 -25.53 16.98
C LEU A 15 6.51 -24.28 16.93
N LEU A 16 6.78 -23.29 17.80
CA LEU A 16 6.05 -22.02 17.80
C LEU A 16 6.36 -21.18 16.56
N LEU A 17 7.60 -21.18 16.05
CA LEU A 17 7.95 -20.45 14.81
C LEU A 17 7.36 -21.08 13.54
N ALA A 18 7.12 -22.40 13.52
CA ALA A 18 6.54 -23.09 12.35
C ALA A 18 5.03 -22.82 12.20
N ALA A 19 4.31 -22.52 13.28
CA ALA A 19 2.87 -22.24 13.24
C ALA A 19 2.52 -20.88 12.61
N CYS A 20 3.46 -19.93 12.53
CA CYS A 20 3.23 -18.61 11.93
C CYS A 20 3.38 -18.57 10.40
N GLN A 21 3.77 -19.67 9.74
CA GLN A 21 4.13 -19.65 8.31
C GLN A 21 3.26 -20.52 7.39
N ALA A 22 2.31 -21.26 7.95
CA ALA A 22 1.43 -22.12 7.14
C ALA A 22 0.17 -21.36 6.68
N VAL A 23 0.36 -20.34 5.82
CA VAL A 23 -0.75 -19.79 5.02
C VAL A 23 -0.94 -20.72 3.82
N PRO A 24 -2.07 -21.44 3.69
CA PRO A 24 -2.32 -22.32 2.56
C PRO A 24 -2.37 -21.51 1.26
N PRO A 25 -1.80 -22.00 0.14
CA PRO A 25 -1.57 -21.23 -1.08
C PRO A 25 -2.83 -20.89 -1.89
N ASN A 26 -4.05 -21.03 -1.35
CA ASN A 26 -5.26 -21.04 -2.18
C ASN A 26 -6.50 -20.34 -1.61
N LEU A 27 -6.34 -19.34 -0.73
CA LEU A 27 -7.40 -18.38 -0.41
C LEU A 27 -6.85 -16.96 -0.46
N ALA A 28 -6.29 -16.57 -1.60
CA ALA A 28 -5.91 -15.19 -1.85
C ALA A 28 -7.17 -14.38 -2.20
N ALA A 29 -7.91 -13.93 -1.17
CA ALA A 29 -8.52 -12.61 -1.26
C ALA A 29 -7.37 -11.59 -1.39
N PRO A 30 -7.52 -10.47 -2.12
CA PRO A 30 -6.47 -9.45 -2.18
C PRO A 30 -6.27 -8.89 -0.77
N VAL A 31 -5.27 -9.42 -0.07
CA VAL A 31 -4.78 -8.87 1.19
C VAL A 31 -4.05 -7.60 0.81
N SER A 32 -4.65 -6.44 1.09
CA SER A 32 -3.93 -5.17 1.12
C SER A 32 -2.84 -5.29 2.18
N THR A 33 -1.65 -5.74 1.78
CA THR A 33 -0.44 -5.63 2.60
C THR A 33 -0.29 -4.17 3.04
N PRO A 34 -0.06 -3.89 4.33
CA PRO A 34 0.44 -2.59 4.76
C PRO A 34 1.74 -2.32 4.00
N GLN A 35 1.62 -1.52 2.95
CA GLN A 35 2.75 -1.09 2.15
C GLN A 35 3.59 -0.19 3.07
N ALA A 36 4.70 -0.72 3.58
CA ALA A 36 5.74 0.12 4.16
C ALA A 36 6.03 1.23 3.13
N PRO A 37 6.22 2.50 3.55
CA PRO A 37 6.36 3.62 2.63
C PRO A 37 7.39 3.25 1.57
N ALA A 38 6.94 3.09 0.33
CA ALA A 38 7.81 2.76 -0.78
C ALA A 38 8.81 3.91 -0.87
N GLN A 39 10.07 3.63 -0.52
CA GLN A 39 11.13 4.62 -0.59
C GLN A 39 11.11 5.21 -2.01
N PRO A 40 11.05 6.55 -2.16
CA PRO A 40 10.85 7.16 -3.47
C PRO A 40 11.95 6.69 -4.41
N SER A 41 11.58 6.04 -5.53
CA SER A 41 12.56 5.75 -6.57
C SER A 41 12.87 7.08 -7.24
N THR A 42 13.98 7.70 -6.86
CA THR A 42 14.40 9.04 -7.28
C THR A 42 14.88 9.08 -8.73
N GLY A 43 14.16 8.47 -9.67
CA GLY A 43 14.63 8.44 -11.06
C GLY A 43 13.69 7.90 -12.13
N GLU A 44 12.55 7.32 -11.78
CA GLU A 44 11.61 6.83 -12.79
C GLU A 44 10.47 7.83 -12.97
N ALA A 45 10.22 8.26 -14.21
CA ALA A 45 9.07 9.08 -14.53
C ALA A 45 7.79 8.23 -14.39
N ARG A 46 6.90 8.64 -13.50
CA ARG A 46 5.66 7.93 -13.15
C ARG A 46 4.46 8.80 -13.50
N GLU A 47 3.50 8.21 -14.21
CA GLU A 47 2.19 8.82 -14.41
C GLU A 47 1.19 8.23 -13.40
N LEU A 48 0.49 9.11 -12.70
CA LEU A 48 -0.58 8.78 -11.76
C LEU A 48 -1.90 9.22 -12.36
N VAL A 49 -2.77 8.27 -12.67
CA VAL A 49 -4.11 8.56 -13.18
C VAL A 49 -5.07 8.69 -11.99
N LEU A 50 -5.61 9.89 -11.79
CA LEU A 50 -6.53 10.21 -10.70
C LEU A 50 -7.95 10.33 -11.25
N TRP A 51 -8.85 9.51 -10.74
CA TRP A 51 -10.26 9.49 -11.13
C TRP A 51 -11.14 10.01 -10.00
N THR A 52 -12.01 10.97 -10.30
CA THR A 52 -13.01 11.46 -9.34
C THR A 52 -14.38 11.60 -10.01
N HIS A 53 -15.43 11.56 -9.19
CA HIS A 53 -16.73 12.06 -9.62
C HIS A 53 -16.70 13.59 -9.78
N GLU A 54 -17.59 14.12 -10.61
CA GLU A 54 -17.74 15.55 -10.79
C GLU A 54 -18.36 16.20 -9.54
N PHE A 55 -17.55 16.97 -8.83
CA PHE A 55 -18.00 17.82 -7.73
C PHE A 55 -17.20 19.13 -7.78
N PRO A 56 -17.76 20.22 -8.35
CA PRO A 56 -17.00 21.41 -8.76
C PRO A 56 -16.09 21.97 -7.67
N THR A 57 -16.58 22.10 -6.44
CA THR A 57 -15.80 22.64 -5.31
C THR A 57 -14.55 21.81 -4.99
N PHE A 58 -14.60 20.49 -5.17
CA PHE A 58 -13.45 19.60 -4.97
C PHE A 58 -12.56 19.55 -6.21
N THR A 59 -13.15 19.44 -7.40
CA THR A 59 -12.45 19.39 -8.69
C THR A 59 -11.57 20.62 -8.90
N ASP A 60 -12.05 21.82 -8.58
CA ASP A 60 -11.28 23.06 -8.72
C ASP A 60 -10.10 23.11 -7.73
N GLY A 61 -10.32 22.75 -6.46
CA GLY A 61 -9.24 22.70 -5.47
C GLY A 61 -8.18 21.65 -5.80
N LEU A 62 -8.59 20.50 -6.35
CA LEU A 62 -7.70 19.44 -6.78
C LEU A 62 -6.81 19.91 -7.94
N ARG A 63 -7.41 20.50 -8.99
CA ARG A 63 -6.72 20.96 -10.20
C ARG A 63 -5.82 22.17 -9.94
N ASP A 64 -6.35 23.17 -9.24
CA ASP A 64 -5.69 24.48 -9.18
C ASP A 64 -4.69 24.58 -8.01
N LYS A 65 -4.75 23.65 -7.05
CA LYS A 65 -3.90 23.68 -5.86
C LYS A 65 -3.19 22.36 -5.57
N TRP A 66 -3.93 21.29 -5.28
CA TRP A 66 -3.32 20.09 -4.69
C TRP A 66 -2.49 19.27 -5.67
N ILE A 67 -2.92 19.14 -6.93
CA ILE A 67 -2.13 18.46 -7.97
C ILE A 67 -0.79 19.19 -8.19
N PRO A 68 -0.75 20.52 -8.41
CA PRO A 68 0.51 21.25 -8.51
C PRO A 68 1.43 21.10 -7.29
N GLU A 69 0.87 21.20 -6.07
CA GLU A 69 1.63 21.02 -4.82
C GLU A 69 2.24 19.61 -4.73
N PHE A 70 1.47 18.59 -5.13
CA PHE A 70 1.92 17.22 -5.15
C PHE A 70 3.03 16.99 -6.18
N GLU A 71 2.89 17.45 -7.42
CA GLU A 71 3.93 17.32 -8.44
C GLU A 71 5.23 18.05 -8.05
N ALA A 72 5.12 19.21 -7.39
CA ALA A 72 6.28 19.95 -6.89
C ALA A 72 7.02 19.19 -5.77
N ALA A 73 6.29 18.50 -4.90
CA ALA A 73 6.86 17.69 -3.81
C ALA A 73 7.40 16.32 -4.29
N HIS A 74 6.99 15.84 -5.47
CA HIS A 74 7.35 14.53 -6.01
C HIS A 74 7.98 14.65 -7.41
N PRO A 75 9.28 15.01 -7.48
CA PRO A 75 9.99 15.07 -8.75
C PRO A 75 9.90 13.73 -9.49
N GLY A 76 9.53 13.78 -10.77
CA GLY A 76 9.34 12.59 -11.61
C GLY A 76 7.93 12.03 -11.61
N VAL A 77 6.99 12.63 -10.87
CA VAL A 77 5.58 12.23 -10.91
C VAL A 77 4.75 13.24 -11.70
N LYS A 78 3.87 12.73 -12.57
CA LYS A 78 2.84 13.51 -13.26
C LYS A 78 1.46 12.96 -12.98
N VAL A 79 0.51 13.84 -12.66
CA VAL A 79 -0.87 13.44 -12.37
C VAL A 79 -1.75 13.74 -13.58
N LYS A 80 -2.32 12.68 -14.15
CA LYS A 80 -3.38 12.76 -15.15
C LYS A 80 -4.73 12.72 -14.43
N TYR A 81 -5.40 13.86 -14.36
CA TYR A 81 -6.70 13.96 -13.69
C TYR A 81 -7.85 13.76 -14.68
N GLU A 82 -8.74 12.83 -14.38
CA GLU A 82 -9.95 12.56 -15.18
C GLU A 82 -11.19 12.56 -14.28
N THR A 83 -12.25 13.20 -14.75
CA THR A 83 -13.51 13.33 -14.04
C THR A 83 -14.59 12.53 -14.75
N PHE A 84 -15.38 11.77 -13.99
CA PHE A 84 -16.52 11.03 -14.52
C PHE A 84 -17.85 11.62 -14.02
N PRO A 85 -18.86 11.77 -14.89
CA PRO A 85 -20.16 12.26 -14.48
C PRO A 85 -20.79 11.29 -13.48
N TYR A 86 -21.38 11.82 -12.41
CA TYR A 86 -22.15 11.03 -11.47
C TYR A 86 -23.49 10.63 -12.12
N SER A 87 -23.66 9.34 -12.45
CA SER A 87 -24.87 8.82 -13.10
C SER A 87 -25.90 8.25 -12.12
N GLY A 88 -25.80 8.58 -10.83
CA GLY A 88 -26.74 8.14 -9.80
C GLY A 88 -28.02 8.98 -9.84
N GLY A 89 -28.95 8.58 -10.70
CA GLY A 89 -30.35 9.02 -10.66
C GLY A 89 -31.14 8.39 -9.53
#